data_AF-A0A814A0X0-F1
#
_entry.id   AF-A0A814A0X0-F1
#
_cell.length_a   1.000
_cell.length_b   1.000
_cell.length_c   1.000
_cell.angle_alpha   90.00
_cell.angle_beta   90.00
_cell.angle_gamma   90.00
#
_symmetry.space_group_name_H-M   'P 1'
#
loop_
_entity.id
_entity.type
_entity.pdbx_description
1 polymer ?
#
loop_
_entity_poly.entity_id
_entity_poly.type
_entity_poly.pdbx_seq_one_letter_code
_entity_poly.pdbx_strand_id
1 'polypeptide(L)'
;MGDEQQLELIEECNVLRRELSDLMSNDFDRILNETSEILKMSIRSLRRSDDPTEATTAEATAKPILLSLTHPQNSEILKCTLTLHGSDITNADVIYKAGTKVQPPMNTAFRTNIATQQMKYWFLQQLHECRQHLERALRYVELADFERNIDQIYKAIQYLDLIIDSVNDAKDNILLPKKKRIDDLRRNKNTSIFTPAIPENIAFSFYVQGSKLSFAVYHTSVQGKSSGYFKHAVEANVSALAELLNHLTFILLQLQQFRDKLRIFDEYQNGSDWKSSMEKQNTNDSLMTMF
;
A
#
# COMPACT_ATOMS: atom_id res chain seq x y z
N MET A 1 40.53 8.74 -39.46
CA MET A 1 39.25 8.01 -39.24
C MET A 1 39.16 7.44 -37.83
N GLY A 2 40.20 6.78 -37.30
CA GLY A 2 40.16 6.25 -35.92
C GLY A 2 40.15 7.33 -34.82
N ASP A 3 40.88 8.43 -34.99
CA ASP A 3 41.03 9.45 -33.94
C ASP A 3 39.78 10.34 -33.78
N GLU A 4 39.04 10.59 -34.87
CA GLU A 4 37.84 11.42 -34.87
C GLU A 4 36.65 10.71 -34.21
N GLN A 5 36.46 9.42 -34.52
CA GLN A 5 35.51 8.55 -33.82
C GLN A 5 35.84 8.40 -32.33
N GLN A 6 37.14 8.34 -31.98
CA GLN A 6 37.54 8.28 -30.57
C GLN A 6 37.27 9.58 -29.82
N LEU A 7 37.44 10.73 -30.46
CA LEU A 7 37.12 12.03 -29.88
C LEU A 7 35.62 12.18 -29.60
N GLU A 8 34.77 11.77 -30.56
CA GLU A 8 33.31 11.76 -30.39
C GLU A 8 32.90 10.88 -29.20
N LEU A 9 33.47 9.68 -29.07
CA LEU A 9 33.23 8.76 -27.95
C LEU A 9 33.61 9.36 -26.58
N ILE A 10 34.73 10.08 -26.52
CA ILE A 10 35.17 10.75 -25.28
C ILE A 10 34.23 11.89 -24.91
N GLU A 11 33.79 12.68 -25.88
CA GLU A 11 32.85 13.77 -25.66
C GLU A 11 31.49 13.25 -25.16
N GLU A 12 30.97 12.19 -25.79
CA GLU A 12 29.75 11.51 -25.37
C GLU A 12 29.85 10.98 -23.93
N CYS A 13 30.97 10.33 -23.58
CA CYS A 13 31.22 9.86 -22.20
C CYS A 13 31.21 11.02 -21.18
N ASN A 14 31.79 12.17 -21.53
CA ASN A 14 31.82 13.34 -20.65
C ASN A 14 30.43 13.96 -20.45
N VAL A 15 29.61 13.99 -21.51
CA VAL A 15 28.21 14.44 -21.42
C VAL A 15 27.42 13.51 -20.49
N LEU A 16 27.51 12.19 -20.69
CA LEU A 16 26.83 11.20 -19.86
C LEU A 16 27.25 11.30 -18.38
N ARG A 17 28.53 11.56 -18.09
CA ARG A 17 29.01 11.80 -16.71
C ARG A 17 28.37 13.02 -16.08
N ARG A 18 28.28 14.12 -16.83
CA ARG A 18 27.66 15.35 -16.32
C ARG A 18 26.19 15.13 -16.03
N GLU A 19 25.46 14.53 -16.97
CA GLU A 19 24.04 14.20 -16.79
C GLU A 19 23.81 13.28 -15.58
N LEU A 20 24.65 12.26 -15.40
CA LEU A 20 24.58 11.35 -14.27
C LEU A 20 24.89 12.04 -12.94
N SER A 21 25.89 12.92 -12.93
CA SER A 21 26.21 13.74 -11.75
C SER A 21 25.05 14.65 -11.37
N ASP A 22 24.40 15.28 -12.36
CA ASP A 22 23.25 16.16 -12.14
C ASP A 22 22.04 15.36 -11.64
N LEU A 23 21.83 14.16 -12.19
CA LEU A 23 20.75 13.25 -11.80
C LEU A 23 20.93 12.74 -10.36
N MET A 24 22.16 12.42 -9.95
CA MET A 24 22.47 12.03 -8.57
C MET A 24 22.36 13.21 -7.60
N SER A 25 22.89 14.38 -7.96
CA SER A 25 22.99 15.53 -7.06
C SER A 25 21.67 16.28 -6.89
N ASN A 26 20.84 16.36 -7.94
CA ASN A 26 19.63 17.18 -7.93
C ASN A 26 18.35 16.35 -7.91
N ASP A 27 18.25 15.32 -8.77
CA ASP A 27 17.00 14.58 -8.93
C ASP A 27 16.76 13.56 -7.82
N PHE A 28 17.80 12.91 -7.31
CA PHE A 28 17.64 11.90 -6.26
C PHE A 28 16.99 12.48 -4.99
N ASP A 29 17.54 13.58 -4.46
CA ASP A 29 16.99 14.22 -3.25
C ASP A 29 15.61 14.81 -3.49
N ARG A 30 15.35 15.36 -4.68
CA ARG A 30 14.01 15.84 -5.05
C ARG A 30 12.99 14.71 -5.02
N ILE A 31 13.32 13.55 -5.62
CA ILE A 31 12.45 12.38 -5.68
C ILE A 31 12.23 11.78 -4.28
N LEU A 32 13.27 11.69 -3.46
CA LEU A 32 13.16 11.19 -2.09
C LEU A 32 12.30 12.11 -1.21
N ASN A 33 12.46 13.43 -1.34
CA ASN A 33 11.65 14.41 -0.62
C ASN A 33 10.17 14.33 -1.01
N GLU A 34 9.88 14.28 -2.31
CA GLU A 34 8.51 14.11 -2.81
C GLU A 34 7.89 12.79 -2.33
N THR A 35 8.66 11.70 -2.40
CA THR A 35 8.25 10.39 -1.87
C THR A 35 7.95 10.45 -0.37
N SER A 36 8.83 11.08 0.41
CA SER A 36 8.66 11.25 1.86
C SER A 36 7.35 11.97 2.20
N GLU A 37 7.05 13.08 1.51
CA GLU A 37 5.84 13.85 1.79
C GLU A 37 4.57 13.07 1.47
N ILE A 38 4.55 12.38 0.32
CA ILE A 38 3.41 11.54 -0.07
C ILE A 38 3.25 10.35 0.89
N LEU A 39 4.35 9.72 1.34
CA LEU A 39 4.32 8.65 2.34
C LEU A 39 3.77 9.15 3.67
N LYS A 40 4.23 10.30 4.18
CA LYS A 40 3.71 10.90 5.42
C LYS A 40 2.22 11.18 5.33
N MET A 41 1.74 11.75 4.23
CA MET A 41 0.31 11.97 3.99
C MET A 41 -0.48 10.66 4.00
N SER A 42 0.05 9.62 3.34
CA SER A 42 -0.58 8.30 3.23
C SER A 42 -0.60 7.54 4.57
N ILE A 43 0.44 7.69 5.39
CA ILE A 43 0.49 7.11 6.74
C ILE A 43 -0.55 7.79 7.64
N ARG A 44 -0.63 9.13 7.59
CA ARG A 44 -1.61 9.90 8.38
C ARG A 44 -3.05 9.50 8.06
N SER A 45 -3.38 9.25 6.78
CA SER A 45 -4.73 8.84 6.39
C SER A 45 -5.14 7.45 6.89
N LEU A 46 -4.19 6.62 7.34
CA LEU A 46 -4.42 5.29 7.90
C LEU A 46 -4.36 5.25 9.44
N ARG A 47 -3.97 6.36 10.10
CA ARG A 47 -3.86 6.46 11.57
C ARG A 47 -5.19 6.86 12.22
N ARG A 48 -5.46 6.28 13.39
CA ARG A 48 -6.57 6.66 14.27
C ARG A 48 -6.15 7.80 15.20
N SER A 49 -7.07 8.70 15.53
CA SER A 49 -6.81 9.84 16.42
C SER A 49 -6.40 9.48 17.86
N ASP A 50 -6.68 8.26 18.31
CA ASP A 50 -6.43 7.84 19.70
C ASP A 50 -5.10 7.06 19.85
N ASP A 51 -4.25 7.04 18.81
CA ASP A 51 -2.96 6.34 18.84
C ASP A 51 -2.02 7.10 19.81
N PRO A 52 -1.61 6.51 20.95
CA PRO A 52 -0.88 7.21 22.02
C PRO A 52 0.53 7.66 21.64
N THR A 53 0.96 7.42 20.41
CA THR A 53 2.33 7.60 19.96
C THR A 53 2.69 9.06 19.64
N GLU A 54 1.72 9.98 19.44
CA GLU A 54 2.00 11.42 19.23
C GLU A 54 0.89 12.32 19.85
N ALA A 55 1.13 12.83 21.05
CA ALA A 55 0.18 13.67 21.80
C ALA A 55 0.28 15.19 21.50
N THR A 56 0.79 15.63 20.34
CA THR A 56 1.15 17.06 20.17
C THR A 56 0.74 17.78 18.90
N THR A 57 -0.03 17.19 17.98
CA THR A 57 -0.57 17.95 16.84
C THR A 57 -1.99 17.51 16.49
N ALA A 58 -2.97 18.32 16.90
CA ALA A 58 -4.41 18.09 16.74
C ALA A 58 -4.93 18.11 15.28
N GLU A 59 -4.04 18.10 14.27
CA GLU A 59 -4.39 18.29 12.85
C GLU A 59 -4.11 17.06 11.95
N ALA A 60 -3.59 15.94 12.47
CA ALA A 60 -2.94 14.90 11.66
C ALA A 60 -3.61 13.51 11.64
N THR A 61 -4.95 13.43 11.76
CA THR A 61 -5.66 12.14 11.95
C THR A 61 -6.68 11.85 10.83
N ALA A 62 -6.88 10.57 10.50
CA ALA A 62 -7.87 10.17 9.50
C ALA A 62 -9.29 10.60 9.89
N LYS A 63 -10.00 11.32 9.03
CA LYS A 63 -11.40 11.69 9.27
C LYS A 63 -12.28 10.43 9.22
N PRO A 64 -13.25 10.27 10.14
CA PRO A 64 -14.17 9.15 10.10
C PRO A 64 -15.04 9.20 8.83
N ILE A 65 -15.13 8.08 8.12
CA ILE A 65 -15.89 7.95 6.88
C ILE A 65 -17.15 7.12 7.15
N LEU A 66 -18.32 7.72 6.96
CA LEU A 66 -19.61 7.04 7.03
C LEU A 66 -19.91 6.35 5.69
N LEU A 67 -20.13 5.05 5.71
CA LEU A 67 -20.41 4.23 4.54
C LEU A 67 -21.75 3.51 4.71
N SER A 68 -22.56 3.46 3.65
CA SER A 68 -23.81 2.70 3.60
C SER A 68 -23.72 1.65 2.49
N LEU A 69 -23.68 0.39 2.87
CA LEU A 69 -23.58 -0.76 1.99
C LEU A 69 -24.95 -1.45 1.96
N THR A 70 -25.64 -1.47 0.82
CA THR A 70 -26.99 -2.06 0.71
C THR A 70 -27.14 -2.90 -0.56
N HIS A 71 -27.74 -4.07 -0.44
CA HIS A 71 -28.22 -4.86 -1.58
C HIS A 71 -29.74 -5.01 -1.51
N PRO A 72 -30.51 -4.25 -2.30
CA PRO A 72 -31.96 -4.37 -2.30
C PRO A 72 -32.38 -5.48 -3.27
N GLN A 73 -32.75 -6.65 -2.75
CA GLN A 73 -33.60 -7.60 -3.48
C GLN A 73 -34.85 -7.89 -2.63
N ASN A 74 -36.00 -8.04 -3.29
CA ASN A 74 -37.30 -8.11 -2.60
C ASN A 74 -37.43 -9.23 -1.55
N SER A 75 -36.57 -10.26 -1.60
CA SER A 75 -36.54 -11.39 -0.66
C SER A 75 -35.29 -11.43 0.25
N GLU A 76 -34.26 -10.62 0.00
CA GLU A 76 -32.96 -10.65 0.68
C GLU A 76 -32.54 -9.24 1.06
N ILE A 77 -32.26 -9.01 2.35
CA ILE A 77 -31.81 -7.70 2.85
C ILE A 77 -30.42 -7.87 3.44
N LEU A 78 -29.45 -7.16 2.89
CA LEU A 78 -28.17 -6.93 3.54
C LEU A 78 -27.89 -5.43 3.50
N LYS A 79 -28.00 -4.79 4.65
CA LYS A 79 -27.65 -3.38 4.85
C LYS A 79 -26.64 -3.26 5.98
N CYS A 80 -25.58 -2.49 5.75
CA CYS A 80 -24.60 -2.15 6.76
C CYS A 80 -24.28 -0.66 6.66
N THR A 81 -24.45 0.07 7.74
CA THR A 81 -24.01 1.47 7.85
C THR A 81 -22.88 1.53 8.85
N LEU A 82 -21.68 1.92 8.43
CA LEU A 82 -20.48 1.84 9.26
C LEU A 82 -19.63 3.10 9.21
N THR A 83 -18.78 3.27 10.22
CA THR A 83 -17.80 4.34 10.33
C THR A 83 -16.39 3.76 10.32
N LEU A 84 -15.65 4.02 9.24
CA LEU A 84 -14.25 3.67 9.11
C LEU A 84 -13.38 4.84 9.61
N HIS A 85 -12.47 4.56 10.55
CA HIS A 85 -11.52 5.52 11.09
C HIS A 85 -10.12 4.91 11.04
N GLY A 86 -9.31 5.35 10.07
CA GLY A 86 -8.01 4.75 9.80
C GLY A 86 -8.13 3.26 9.48
N SER A 87 -7.55 2.41 10.32
CA SER A 87 -7.59 0.94 10.19
C SER A 87 -8.75 0.28 10.96
N ASP A 88 -9.59 1.06 11.65
CA ASP A 88 -10.62 0.55 12.56
C ASP A 88 -12.03 0.87 12.08
N ILE A 89 -12.94 -0.10 12.13
CA ILE A 89 -14.37 0.16 12.04
C ILE A 89 -14.88 0.38 13.47
N THR A 90 -15.18 1.63 13.79
CA THR A 90 -15.54 2.07 15.15
C THR A 90 -17.04 1.97 15.42
N ASN A 91 -17.84 2.07 14.36
CA ASN A 91 -19.28 1.87 14.41
C ASN A 91 -19.72 1.06 13.21
N ALA A 92 -20.66 0.14 13.39
CA ALA A 92 -21.35 -0.53 12.30
C ALA A 92 -22.74 -0.92 12.77
N ASP A 93 -23.77 -0.60 11.99
CA ASP A 93 -25.16 -1.00 12.17
C ASP A 93 -25.56 -1.91 11.01
N VAL A 94 -25.84 -3.16 11.32
CA VAL A 94 -26.08 -4.23 10.35
C VAL A 94 -27.52 -4.68 10.44
N ILE A 95 -28.19 -4.76 9.29
CA ILE A 95 -29.51 -5.38 9.12
C ILE A 95 -29.37 -6.49 8.09
N TYR A 96 -29.68 -7.71 8.50
CA TYR A 96 -29.59 -8.89 7.64
C TYR A 96 -30.88 -9.71 7.68
N LYS A 97 -31.39 -10.05 6.50
CA LYS A 97 -32.46 -11.02 6.29
C LYS A 97 -32.03 -11.96 5.17
N ALA A 98 -31.84 -13.23 5.53
CA ALA A 98 -31.54 -14.27 4.55
C ALA A 98 -32.75 -14.54 3.65
N GLY A 99 -32.48 -14.85 2.39
CA GLY A 99 -33.51 -15.19 1.41
C GLY A 99 -33.97 -16.63 1.53
N THR A 100 -34.90 -16.99 0.66
CA THR A 100 -35.46 -18.35 0.57
C THR A 100 -34.44 -19.42 0.16
N LYS A 101 -33.25 -19.00 -0.30
CA LYS A 101 -32.14 -19.90 -0.66
C LYS A 101 -31.44 -20.52 0.54
N VAL A 102 -31.54 -19.91 1.73
CA VAL A 102 -30.98 -20.45 2.96
C VAL A 102 -32.00 -21.37 3.64
N GLN A 103 -31.55 -22.54 4.09
CA GLN A 103 -32.37 -23.48 4.85
C GLN A 103 -31.80 -23.68 6.26
N PRO A 104 -32.61 -23.49 7.33
CA PRO A 104 -34.01 -23.06 7.31
C PRO A 104 -34.17 -21.57 6.89
N PRO A 105 -35.31 -21.20 6.28
CA PRO A 105 -35.54 -19.82 5.85
C PRO A 105 -35.65 -18.87 7.06
N MET A 106 -35.10 -17.67 6.90
CA MET A 106 -35.12 -16.65 7.94
C MET A 106 -36.34 -15.74 7.78
N ASN A 107 -37.32 -15.91 8.66
CA ASN A 107 -38.60 -15.18 8.57
C ASN A 107 -38.47 -13.70 9.00
N THR A 108 -37.60 -13.40 9.95
CA THR A 108 -37.40 -12.05 10.50
C THR A 108 -36.00 -11.52 10.20
N ALA A 109 -35.88 -10.22 9.93
CA ALA A 109 -34.57 -9.59 9.83
C ALA A 109 -33.90 -9.53 11.21
N PHE A 110 -32.61 -9.79 11.26
CA PHE A 110 -31.78 -9.60 12.44
C PHE A 110 -31.03 -8.27 12.32
N ARG A 111 -30.96 -7.53 13.42
CA ARG A 111 -30.20 -6.28 13.51
C ARG A 111 -29.18 -6.38 14.63
N THR A 112 -27.97 -5.89 14.37
CA THR A 112 -26.91 -5.79 15.36
C THR A 112 -26.02 -4.60 15.07
N ASN A 113 -25.35 -4.08 16.09
CA ASN A 113 -24.39 -3.01 15.93
C ASN A 113 -23.12 -3.24 16.75
N ILE A 114 -22.04 -2.53 16.43
CA ILE A 114 -20.86 -2.44 17.30
C ILE A 114 -21.25 -1.58 18.50
N ALA A 115 -21.21 -2.15 19.71
CA ALA A 115 -21.63 -1.46 20.92
C ALA A 115 -20.71 -0.28 21.24
N THR A 116 -21.18 0.93 20.95
CA THR A 116 -20.41 2.19 21.06
C THR A 116 -19.93 2.49 22.48
N GLN A 117 -20.60 1.92 23.49
CA GLN A 117 -20.32 2.15 24.91
C GLN A 117 -19.07 1.42 25.44
N GLN A 118 -18.47 0.50 24.68
CA GLN A 118 -17.39 -0.37 25.17
C GLN A 118 -16.00 -0.08 24.57
N MET A 119 -15.84 1.02 23.81
CA MET A 119 -14.61 1.33 23.06
C MET A 119 -14.10 0.17 22.18
N LYS A 120 -15.01 -0.70 21.73
CA LYS A 120 -14.69 -1.83 20.86
C LYS A 120 -14.72 -1.40 19.41
N TYR A 121 -13.86 -1.99 18.59
CA TYR A 121 -13.76 -1.72 17.16
C TYR A 121 -13.42 -3.00 16.40
N TRP A 122 -13.77 -3.05 15.12
CA TRP A 122 -13.28 -4.10 14.23
C TRP A 122 -11.98 -3.66 13.57
N PHE A 123 -10.89 -4.31 13.95
CA PHE A 123 -9.56 -4.04 13.42
C PHE A 123 -9.38 -4.63 12.00
N LEU A 124 -9.09 -3.78 11.02
CA LEU A 124 -8.77 -4.19 9.64
C LEU A 124 -7.26 -4.35 9.49
N GLN A 125 -6.80 -5.59 9.70
CA GLN A 125 -5.39 -5.96 9.60
C GLN A 125 -4.74 -5.52 8.27
N GLN A 126 -5.46 -5.59 7.15
CA GLN A 126 -4.94 -5.15 5.84
C GLN A 126 -4.49 -3.68 5.82
N LEU A 127 -5.27 -2.79 6.43
CA LEU A 127 -4.96 -1.36 6.46
C LEU A 127 -3.82 -1.06 7.44
N HIS A 128 -3.78 -1.78 8.56
CA HIS A 128 -2.68 -1.68 9.50
C HIS A 128 -1.36 -2.19 8.90
N GLU A 129 -1.36 -3.36 8.27
CA GLU A 129 -0.18 -3.91 7.59
C GLU A 129 0.28 -2.97 6.47
N CYS A 130 -0.63 -2.46 5.64
CA CYS A 130 -0.31 -1.43 4.66
C CYS A 130 0.43 -0.25 5.32
N ARG A 131 -0.11 0.30 6.41
CA ARG A 131 0.53 1.41 7.15
C ARG A 131 1.94 1.05 7.62
N GLN A 132 2.13 -0.15 8.18
CA GLN A 132 3.46 -0.61 8.64
C GLN A 132 4.48 -0.69 7.49
N HIS A 133 4.05 -1.12 6.31
CA HIS A 133 4.91 -1.15 5.12
C HIS A 133 5.26 0.28 4.66
N LEU A 134 4.33 1.23 4.70
CA LEU A 134 4.62 2.64 4.39
C LEU A 134 5.58 3.28 5.42
N GLU A 135 5.41 2.99 6.71
CA GLU A 135 6.33 3.45 7.77
C GLU A 135 7.73 2.84 7.61
N ARG A 136 7.84 1.63 7.03
CA ARG A 136 9.13 1.04 6.65
C ARG A 136 9.74 1.76 5.45
N ALA A 137 8.96 2.02 4.40
CA ALA A 137 9.41 2.77 3.23
C ALA A 137 9.93 4.17 3.64
N LEU A 138 9.21 4.88 4.50
CA LEU A 138 9.62 6.19 5.00
C LEU A 138 10.96 6.14 5.75
N ARG A 139 11.17 5.11 6.59
CA ARG A 139 12.46 4.91 7.26
C ARG A 139 13.61 4.67 6.27
N TYR A 140 13.38 3.95 5.18
CA TYR A 140 14.41 3.79 4.15
C TYR A 140 14.73 5.10 3.42
N VAL A 141 13.73 5.96 3.20
CA VAL A 141 13.96 7.32 2.67
C VAL A 141 14.84 8.13 3.64
N GLU A 142 14.53 8.10 4.94
CA GLU A 142 15.27 8.84 5.97
C GLU A 142 16.70 8.31 6.19
N LEU A 143 16.93 7.01 5.99
CA LEU A 143 18.24 6.37 6.13
C LEU A 143 19.13 6.50 4.89
N ALA A 144 18.63 7.06 3.77
CA ALA A 144 19.37 7.23 2.52
C ALA A 144 20.43 8.36 2.61
N ASP A 145 21.29 8.28 3.62
CA ASP A 145 22.38 9.22 3.90
C ASP A 145 23.71 8.68 3.34
N PHE A 146 24.04 9.16 2.15
CA PHE A 146 25.29 8.86 1.44
C PHE A 146 25.62 9.97 0.46
N GLU A 147 26.89 10.13 0.10
CA GLU A 147 27.30 11.16 -0.85
C GLU A 147 26.63 10.97 -2.22
N ARG A 148 26.08 12.04 -2.78
CA ARG A 148 25.36 12.04 -4.06
C ARG A 148 26.32 12.07 -5.27
N ASN A 149 27.32 11.20 -5.27
CA ASN A 149 28.29 11.10 -6.36
C ASN A 149 28.10 9.81 -7.18
N ILE A 150 28.69 9.81 -8.38
CA ILE A 150 28.58 8.72 -9.36
C ILE A 150 29.05 7.38 -8.77
N ASP A 151 30.05 7.39 -7.91
CA ASP A 151 30.60 6.17 -7.31
C ASP A 151 29.62 5.45 -6.36
N GLN A 152 28.52 6.09 -5.96
CA GLN A 152 27.53 5.54 -5.03
C GLN A 152 26.20 5.20 -5.70
N ILE A 153 26.15 5.09 -7.03
CA ILE A 153 24.93 4.72 -7.78
C ILE A 153 24.34 3.39 -7.28
N TYR A 154 25.18 2.39 -7.01
CA TYR A 154 24.71 1.09 -6.48
C TYR A 154 23.97 1.24 -5.14
N LYS A 155 24.38 2.17 -4.27
CA LYS A 155 23.67 2.47 -3.01
C LYS A 155 22.34 3.15 -3.26
N ALA A 156 22.30 4.10 -4.20
CA ALA A 156 21.05 4.74 -4.60
C ALA A 156 20.05 3.70 -5.11
N ILE A 157 20.48 2.80 -6.00
CA ILE A 157 19.66 1.68 -6.50
C ILE A 157 19.18 0.80 -5.34
N GLN A 158 20.06 0.44 -4.39
CA GLN A 158 19.70 -0.38 -3.23
C GLN A 158 18.60 0.26 -2.38
N TYR A 159 18.70 1.56 -2.07
CA TYR A 159 17.66 2.27 -1.32
C TYR A 159 16.35 2.35 -2.11
N LEU A 160 16.41 2.63 -3.42
CA LEU A 160 15.23 2.65 -4.27
C LEU A 160 14.52 1.29 -4.28
N ASP A 161 15.27 0.19 -4.40
CA ASP A 161 14.69 -1.17 -4.36
C ASP A 161 14.02 -1.45 -3.00
N LEU A 162 14.65 -1.09 -1.87
CA LEU A 162 14.04 -1.25 -0.53
C LEU A 162 12.74 -0.45 -0.36
N ILE A 163 12.70 0.77 -0.89
CA ILE A 163 11.51 1.63 -0.85
C ILE A 163 10.42 1.05 -1.77
N ILE A 164 10.75 0.71 -3.01
CA ILE A 164 9.84 0.13 -4.01
C ILE A 164 9.21 -1.15 -3.48
N ASP A 165 10.00 -2.07 -2.93
CA ASP A 165 9.51 -3.34 -2.38
C ASP A 165 8.54 -3.10 -1.21
N SER A 166 8.88 -2.18 -0.31
CA SER A 166 7.99 -1.82 0.81
C SER A 166 6.68 -1.18 0.33
N VAL A 167 6.72 -0.35 -0.71
CA VAL A 167 5.50 0.27 -1.27
C VAL A 167 4.65 -0.75 -2.03
N ASN A 168 5.27 -1.71 -2.73
CA ASN A 168 4.56 -2.84 -3.36
C ASN A 168 3.86 -3.72 -2.32
N ASP A 169 4.54 -4.09 -1.24
CA ASP A 169 3.94 -4.84 -0.14
C ASP A 169 2.72 -4.10 0.45
N ALA A 170 2.83 -2.78 0.62
CA ALA A 170 1.72 -1.96 1.10
C ALA A 170 0.51 -2.02 0.15
N LYS A 171 0.76 -1.87 -1.16
CA LYS A 171 -0.25 -1.94 -2.22
C LYS A 171 -0.92 -3.31 -2.28
N ASP A 172 -0.17 -4.40 -2.17
CA ASP A 172 -0.69 -5.77 -2.25
C ASP A 172 -1.63 -6.11 -1.09
N ASN A 173 -1.34 -5.61 0.12
CA ASN A 173 -2.23 -5.78 1.28
C ASN A 173 -3.64 -5.20 1.06
N ILE A 174 -3.76 -4.15 0.24
CA ILE A 174 -5.03 -3.50 -0.09
C ILE A 174 -5.69 -4.17 -1.31
N LEU A 175 -4.92 -4.53 -2.33
CA LEU A 175 -5.45 -5.10 -3.57
C LEU A 175 -5.94 -6.55 -3.40
N LEU A 176 -5.25 -7.35 -2.59
CA LEU A 176 -5.48 -8.79 -2.50
C LEU A 176 -6.05 -9.17 -1.12
N PRO A 177 -7.37 -9.40 -1.01
CA PRO A 177 -7.95 -9.84 0.25
C PRO A 177 -7.44 -11.24 0.64
N LYS A 178 -6.82 -11.35 1.82
CA LYS A 178 -6.37 -12.63 2.38
C LYS A 178 -7.58 -13.54 2.62
N LYS A 179 -7.60 -14.71 1.98
CA LYS A 179 -8.68 -15.71 2.16
C LYS A 179 -8.68 -16.21 3.60
N LYS A 180 -9.77 -15.97 4.33
CA LYS A 180 -10.00 -16.57 5.66
C LYS A 180 -10.90 -17.79 5.53
N ARG A 181 -10.59 -18.87 6.26
CA ARG A 181 -11.51 -20.02 6.34
C ARG A 181 -12.72 -19.61 7.18
N ILE A 182 -13.87 -20.21 6.89
CA ILE A 182 -15.13 -19.89 7.57
C ILE A 182 -15.07 -20.16 9.08
N ASP A 183 -14.36 -21.22 9.50
CA ASP A 183 -14.17 -21.54 10.92
C ASP A 183 -13.35 -20.47 11.64
N ASP A 184 -12.42 -19.82 10.94
CA ASP A 184 -11.62 -18.71 11.47
C ASP A 184 -12.46 -17.44 11.61
N LEU A 185 -13.46 -17.25 10.75
CA LEU A 185 -14.42 -16.15 10.87
C LEU A 185 -15.35 -16.34 12.07
N ARG A 186 -15.81 -17.58 12.34
CA ARG A 186 -16.67 -17.88 13.50
C ARG A 186 -15.94 -17.73 14.83
N ARG A 187 -14.66 -18.13 14.87
CA ARG A 187 -13.77 -17.96 16.03
C ARG A 187 -13.18 -16.55 16.17
N ASN A 188 -13.49 -15.65 15.24
CA ASN A 188 -12.92 -14.31 15.27
C ASN A 188 -13.42 -13.56 16.51
N LYS A 189 -12.48 -13.12 17.36
CA LYS A 189 -12.77 -12.34 18.57
C LYS A 189 -13.61 -11.09 18.29
N ASN A 190 -13.52 -10.55 17.07
CA ASN A 190 -14.28 -9.37 16.66
C ASN A 190 -15.79 -9.59 16.60
N THR A 191 -16.31 -10.83 16.58
CA THR A 191 -17.78 -11.05 16.62
C THR A 191 -18.40 -10.70 17.98
N SER A 192 -17.60 -10.70 19.05
CA SER A 192 -18.02 -10.35 20.42
C SER A 192 -18.26 -8.86 20.67
N ILE A 193 -17.97 -8.01 19.68
CA ILE A 193 -18.17 -6.56 19.76
C ILE A 193 -19.59 -6.14 19.37
N PHE A 194 -20.37 -7.07 18.80
CA PHE A 194 -21.70 -6.84 18.30
C PHE A 194 -22.77 -7.01 19.38
N THR A 195 -23.74 -6.10 19.42
CA THR A 195 -24.88 -6.13 20.33
C THR A 195 -26.17 -5.80 19.57
N PRO A 196 -27.18 -6.68 19.58
CA PRO A 196 -27.20 -8.04 20.14
C PRO A 196 -26.15 -8.98 19.50
N ALA A 197 -25.77 -10.05 20.21
CA ALA A 197 -24.78 -11.00 19.72
C ALA A 197 -25.18 -11.63 18.37
N ILE A 198 -24.20 -11.89 17.52
CA ILE A 198 -24.42 -12.52 16.21
C ILE A 198 -24.87 -13.97 16.42
N PRO A 199 -25.94 -14.45 15.74
CA PRO A 199 -26.37 -15.84 15.80
C PRO A 199 -25.28 -16.81 15.36
N GLU A 200 -25.20 -18.00 15.98
CA GLU A 200 -24.10 -18.96 15.75
C GLU A 200 -23.99 -19.47 14.32
N ASN A 201 -25.11 -19.52 13.58
CA ASN A 201 -25.18 -19.91 12.18
C ASN A 201 -24.70 -18.83 11.22
N ILE A 202 -24.35 -17.63 11.71
CA ILE A 202 -23.94 -16.47 10.93
C ILE A 202 -22.51 -16.07 11.29
N ALA A 203 -21.70 -15.73 10.28
CA ALA A 203 -20.39 -15.12 10.46
C ALA A 203 -20.26 -13.84 9.63
N PHE A 204 -19.65 -12.82 10.22
CA PHE A 204 -19.38 -11.54 9.58
C PHE A 204 -17.91 -11.44 9.14
N SER A 205 -17.67 -10.75 8.03
CA SER A 205 -16.34 -10.42 7.56
C SER A 205 -16.32 -9.04 6.91
N PHE A 206 -15.45 -8.17 7.41
CA PHE A 206 -15.06 -6.95 6.71
C PHE A 206 -13.68 -7.15 6.09
N TYR A 207 -13.53 -6.74 4.84
CA TYR A 207 -12.26 -6.76 4.13
C TYR A 207 -12.19 -5.64 3.10
N VAL A 208 -10.98 -5.28 2.72
CA VAL A 208 -10.72 -4.30 1.67
C VAL A 208 -10.26 -5.02 0.41
N GLN A 209 -10.71 -4.54 -0.75
CA GLN A 209 -10.24 -4.97 -2.06
C GLN A 209 -10.11 -3.74 -2.96
N GLY A 210 -8.87 -3.27 -3.14
CA GLY A 210 -8.59 -2.01 -3.82
C GLY A 210 -9.24 -0.82 -3.11
N SER A 211 -10.01 -0.01 -3.84
CA SER A 211 -10.72 1.14 -3.29
C SER A 211 -12.06 0.80 -2.61
N LYS A 212 -12.38 -0.48 -2.47
CA LYS A 212 -13.67 -0.93 -1.91
C LYS A 212 -13.52 -1.54 -0.53
N LEU A 213 -14.42 -1.17 0.37
CA LEU A 213 -14.68 -1.89 1.60
C LEU A 213 -15.87 -2.81 1.38
N SER A 214 -15.66 -4.10 1.63
CA SER A 214 -16.68 -5.14 1.47
C SER A 214 -17.10 -5.68 2.84
N PHE A 215 -18.41 -5.80 3.03
CA PHE A 215 -19.01 -6.49 4.16
C PHE A 215 -19.69 -7.77 3.66
N ALA A 216 -19.24 -8.91 4.15
CA ALA A 216 -19.78 -10.22 3.83
C ALA A 216 -20.40 -10.89 5.05
N VAL A 217 -21.57 -11.49 4.81
CA VAL A 217 -22.29 -12.34 5.75
C VAL A 217 -22.27 -13.75 5.20
N TYR A 218 -21.79 -14.68 6.01
CA TYR A 218 -21.80 -16.11 5.73
C TYR A 218 -22.85 -16.76 6.61
N HIS A 219 -23.83 -17.40 5.98
CA HIS A 219 -24.92 -18.08 6.67
C HIS A 219 -24.81 -19.58 6.42
N THR A 220 -24.70 -20.34 7.50
CA THR A 220 -24.75 -21.81 7.46
C THR A 220 -26.11 -22.25 6.96
N SER A 221 -26.13 -23.03 5.89
CA SER A 221 -27.34 -23.59 5.28
C SER A 221 -27.27 -25.11 5.34
N VAL A 222 -28.29 -25.74 5.91
CA VAL A 222 -28.40 -27.20 6.02
C VAL A 222 -29.47 -27.66 5.05
N GLN A 223 -29.07 -28.39 4.00
CA GLN A 223 -29.99 -29.00 3.04
C GLN A 223 -29.83 -30.53 3.12
N GLY A 224 -30.75 -31.19 3.84
CA GLY A 224 -30.70 -32.64 4.04
C GLY A 224 -29.46 -33.08 4.82
N LYS A 225 -28.62 -33.96 4.24
CA LYS A 225 -27.37 -34.46 4.86
C LYS A 225 -26.14 -33.59 4.55
N SER A 226 -26.27 -32.54 3.73
CA SER A 226 -25.16 -31.65 3.35
C SER A 226 -25.26 -30.31 4.07
N SER A 227 -24.15 -29.88 4.67
CA SER A 227 -24.00 -28.57 5.30
C SER A 227 -23.09 -27.70 4.44
N GLY A 228 -23.59 -26.53 4.03
CA GLY A 228 -22.84 -25.56 3.23
C GLY A 228 -22.99 -24.14 3.79
N TYR A 229 -22.40 -23.18 3.09
CA TYR A 229 -22.47 -21.77 3.46
C TYR A 229 -23.00 -20.94 2.29
N PHE A 230 -23.95 -20.07 2.59
CA PHE A 230 -24.41 -19.03 1.69
C PHE A 230 -23.67 -17.72 2.01
N LYS A 231 -22.96 -17.16 1.03
CA LYS A 231 -22.28 -15.87 1.15
C LYS A 231 -23.14 -14.79 0.51
N HIS A 232 -23.47 -13.75 1.28
CA HIS A 232 -24.04 -12.50 0.79
C HIS A 232 -23.07 -11.37 1.12
N ALA A 233 -22.66 -10.58 0.14
CA ALA A 233 -21.78 -9.45 0.36
C ALA A 233 -22.30 -8.16 -0.26
N VAL A 234 -21.96 -7.04 0.36
CA VAL A 234 -22.18 -5.67 -0.10
C VAL A 234 -20.87 -4.91 -0.08
N GLU A 235 -20.71 -3.94 -0.97
CA GLU A 235 -19.48 -3.17 -1.13
C GLU A 235 -19.78 -1.68 -1.19
N ALA A 236 -18.86 -0.86 -0.70
CA ALA A 236 -18.85 0.58 -0.91
C ALA A 236 -17.45 1.05 -1.32
N ASN A 237 -17.40 2.03 -2.22
CA ASN A 237 -16.15 2.71 -2.55
C ASN A 237 -15.75 3.63 -1.39
N VAL A 238 -14.47 3.64 -1.07
CA VAL A 238 -13.86 4.52 -0.08
C VAL A 238 -12.89 5.43 -0.82
N SER A 239 -13.23 6.71 -0.95
CA SER A 239 -12.41 7.69 -1.70
C SER A 239 -10.99 7.76 -1.16
N ALA A 240 -10.82 7.76 0.16
CA ALA A 240 -9.50 7.78 0.80
C ALA A 240 -8.63 6.57 0.41
N LEU A 241 -9.22 5.38 0.15
CA LEU A 241 -8.46 4.23 -0.34
C LEU A 241 -8.10 4.37 -1.82
N ALA A 242 -8.96 5.00 -2.62
CA ALA A 242 -8.64 5.31 -4.02
C ALA A 242 -7.49 6.32 -4.11
N GLU A 243 -7.53 7.38 -3.30
CA GLU A 243 -6.45 8.38 -3.18
C GLU A 243 -5.15 7.72 -2.72
N LEU A 244 -5.20 6.87 -1.70
CA LEU A 244 -4.04 6.10 -1.25
C LEU A 244 -3.43 5.27 -2.39
N LEU A 245 -4.24 4.50 -3.13
CA LEU A 245 -3.73 3.69 -4.24
C LEU A 245 -3.11 4.53 -5.36
N ASN A 246 -3.64 5.73 -5.60
CA ASN A 246 -3.06 6.69 -6.54
C ASN A 246 -1.69 7.18 -6.05
N HIS A 247 -1.57 7.57 -4.77
CA HIS A 247 -0.29 7.95 -4.17
C HIS A 247 0.75 6.82 -4.27
N LEU A 248 0.37 5.59 -3.92
CA LEU A 248 1.30 4.45 -4.00
C LEU A 248 1.72 4.18 -5.44
N THR A 249 0.80 4.30 -6.39
CA THR A 249 1.11 4.09 -7.82
C THR A 249 2.02 5.19 -8.36
N PHE A 250 1.81 6.44 -7.95
CA PHE A 250 2.66 7.56 -8.32
C PHE A 250 4.09 7.37 -7.79
N ILE A 251 4.25 7.05 -6.49
CA ILE A 251 5.55 6.78 -5.88
C ILE A 251 6.27 5.65 -6.64
N LEU A 252 5.58 4.52 -6.86
CA LEU A 252 6.18 3.38 -7.58
C LEU A 252 6.65 3.76 -8.98
N LEU A 253 5.84 4.50 -9.73
CA LEU A 253 6.19 4.92 -11.09
C LEU A 253 7.44 5.80 -11.10
N GLN A 254 7.49 6.80 -10.21
CA GLN A 254 8.61 7.75 -10.13
C GLN A 254 9.90 7.04 -9.72
N LEU A 255 9.85 6.20 -8.68
CA LEU A 255 11.03 5.47 -8.19
C LEU A 255 11.52 4.44 -9.20
N GLN A 256 10.62 3.72 -9.87
CA GLN A 256 10.99 2.75 -10.91
C GLN A 256 11.66 3.45 -12.09
N GLN A 257 11.06 4.54 -12.61
CA GLN A 257 11.66 5.30 -13.69
C GLN A 257 13.06 5.80 -13.34
N PHE A 258 13.25 6.30 -12.12
CA PHE A 258 14.55 6.80 -11.69
C PHE A 258 15.57 5.67 -11.48
N ARG A 259 15.17 4.58 -10.85
CA ARG A 259 16.00 3.38 -10.67
C ARG A 259 16.43 2.80 -12.02
N ASP A 260 15.52 2.71 -12.98
CA ASP A 260 15.81 2.14 -14.29
C ASP A 260 16.82 3.01 -15.06
N LYS A 261 16.74 4.35 -14.93
CA LYS A 261 17.80 5.26 -15.42
C LYS A 261 19.15 4.96 -14.75
N LEU A 262 19.19 4.86 -13.42
CA LEU A 262 20.43 4.56 -12.70
C LEU A 262 21.04 3.20 -13.08
N ARG A 263 20.22 2.17 -13.29
CA ARG A 263 20.70 0.84 -13.71
C ARG A 263 21.37 0.87 -15.07
N ILE A 264 20.81 1.63 -16.02
CA ILE A 264 21.46 1.82 -17.33
C ILE A 264 22.86 2.41 -17.13
N PHE A 265 23.00 3.45 -16.31
CA PHE A 265 24.30 4.07 -16.04
C PHE A 265 25.28 3.16 -15.28
N ASP A 266 24.80 2.38 -14.32
CA ASP A 266 25.61 1.40 -13.58
C ASP A 266 26.16 0.30 -14.52
N GLU A 267 25.34 -0.16 -15.47
CA GLU A 267 25.78 -1.11 -16.51
C GLU A 267 26.86 -0.49 -17.41
N TYR A 268 26.71 0.77 -17.82
CA TYR A 268 27.74 1.49 -18.61
C TYR A 268 29.05 1.65 -17.83
N GLN A 269 29.00 2.01 -16.54
CA GLN A 269 30.20 2.17 -15.71
C GLN A 269 30.95 0.84 -15.51
N ASN A 270 30.21 -0.27 -15.40
CA ASN A 270 30.78 -1.60 -15.20
C ASN A 270 31.16 -2.31 -16.50
N GLY A 271 30.73 -1.82 -17.66
CA GLY A 271 31.10 -2.30 -18.99
C GLY A 271 32.58 -2.13 -19.32
N SER A 272 33.15 -3.08 -20.07
CA SER A 272 34.58 -3.12 -20.46
C SER A 272 35.02 -1.94 -21.35
N ASP A 273 34.10 -1.34 -22.09
CA ASP A 273 34.39 -0.22 -23.01
C ASP A 273 34.63 1.10 -22.27
N TRP A 274 34.01 1.27 -21.10
CA TRP A 274 34.21 2.42 -20.23
C TRP A 274 35.61 2.42 -19.59
N LYS A 275 36.04 1.27 -19.05
CA LYS A 275 37.37 1.12 -18.44
C LYS A 275 38.49 1.29 -19.46
N SER A 276 38.30 0.75 -20.68
CA SER A 276 39.26 0.91 -21.78
C SER A 276 39.39 2.35 -22.27
N SER A 277 38.29 3.12 -22.25
CA SER A 277 38.30 4.55 -22.59
C SER A 277 38.94 5.41 -21.48
N MET A 278 38.75 5.04 -20.21
CA MET A 278 39.36 5.70 -19.04
C MET A 278 40.88 5.50 -18.95
N GLU A 279 41.40 4.29 -19.18
CA GLU A 279 42.84 4.02 -19.15
C GLU A 279 43.61 4.81 -20.20
N LYS A 280 42.96 5.12 -21.34
CA LYS A 280 43.53 5.93 -22.42
C LYS A 280 43.48 7.44 -22.15
N GLN A 281 42.50 7.92 -21.39
CA GLN A 281 42.40 9.33 -21.02
C GLN A 281 43.47 9.73 -19.99
N ASN A 282 43.73 8.89 -18.98
CA ASN A 282 44.81 9.10 -18.01
C ASN A 282 46.22 9.07 -18.63
N THR A 283 46.42 8.32 -19.72
CA THR A 283 47.70 8.31 -20.46
C THR A 283 47.88 9.57 -21.31
N ASN A 284 46.81 10.12 -21.89
CA ASN A 284 46.88 11.39 -22.64
C ASN A 284 47.09 12.61 -21.73
N ASP A 285 46.45 12.67 -20.55
CA ASP A 285 46.66 13.76 -19.59
C ASP A 285 48.08 13.74 -18.97
N SER A 286 48.66 12.55 -18.76
CA SER A 286 50.08 12.41 -18.36
C SER A 286 51.07 12.87 -19.44
N LEU A 287 50.73 12.72 -20.72
CA LEU A 287 51.58 13.17 -21.82
C LEU A 287 51.49 14.69 -22.03
N MET A 288 50.33 15.31 -21.77
CA MET A 288 50.14 16.77 -21.84
C MET A 288 50.71 17.53 -20.64
N THR A 289 50.97 16.88 -19.50
CA THR A 289 51.63 17.49 -18.33
C THR A 289 53.15 17.35 -18.33
N MET A 290 53.73 16.65 -19.32
CA MET A 290 55.18 16.49 -19.50
C MET A 290 55.79 17.38 -20.61
N PHE A 291 55.00 18.29 -21.20
CA PHE A 291 55.45 19.34 -22.12
C PHE A 291 55.09 20.73 -21.57
#